data_AF-A0A7K4FLL6-F1
#
_entry.id   AF-A0A7K4FLL6-F1
#
_cell.length_a   1.000
_cell.length_b   1.000
_cell.length_c   1.000
_cell.angle_alpha   90.00
_cell.angle_beta   90.00
_cell.angle_gamma   90.00
#
_symmetry.space_group_name_H-M   'P 1'
#
loop_
_entity.id
_entity.type
_entity.pdbx_description
1 polymer ?
#
loop_
_entity_poly.entity_id
_entity_poly.type
_entity_poly.pdbx_seq_one_letter_code
_entity_poly.pdbx_strand_id
1 'polypeptide(L)'
;MDVSDIERFNDWWITGRVRPALLKNFKREIYNEINKYMENRLMILLYGLRRMGKTTIMYQLIDELLNKTDSKNILYFSFDDTN
;
A
#
# COMPACT_ATOMS: atom_id res chain seq x y z
N MET A 1 15.16 0.47 -12.50
CA MET A 1 13.99 1.19 -11.99
C MET A 1 14.27 2.66 -12.18
N ASP A 2 13.71 3.20 -13.25
CA ASP A 2 13.71 4.64 -13.49
C ASP A 2 12.71 5.32 -12.53
N VAL A 3 12.86 6.62 -12.30
CA VAL A 3 11.91 7.39 -11.46
C VAL A 3 10.49 7.27 -12.00
N SER A 4 10.34 7.18 -13.33
CA SER A 4 9.05 6.97 -14.00
C SER A 4 8.37 5.64 -13.61
N ASP A 5 9.13 4.58 -13.33
CA ASP A 5 8.58 3.30 -12.86
C ASP A 5 7.97 3.44 -11.47
N ILE A 6 8.57 4.27 -10.61
CA ILE A 6 8.07 4.54 -9.26
C ILE A 6 6.75 5.29 -9.34
N GLU A 7 6.65 6.34 -10.15
CA GLU A 7 5.42 7.11 -10.30
C GLU A 7 4.24 6.25 -10.77
N ARG A 8 4.48 5.26 -11.64
CA ARG A 8 3.46 4.32 -12.13
C ARG A 8 2.82 3.51 -11.00
N PHE A 9 3.58 3.17 -9.97
CA PHE A 9 3.11 2.42 -8.81
C PHE A 9 2.44 3.29 -7.74
N ASN A 10 2.68 4.59 -7.76
CA ASN A 10 2.28 5.54 -6.73
C ASN A 10 1.32 6.60 -7.30
N ASP A 11 0.27 6.16 -8.00
CA ASP A 11 -0.69 7.05 -8.66
C ASP A 11 -1.45 7.99 -7.69
N TRP A 12 -1.48 7.66 -6.40
CA TRP A 12 -1.99 8.55 -5.34
C TRP A 12 -1.18 9.83 -5.17
N TRP A 13 0.08 9.90 -5.63
CA TRP A 13 0.86 11.14 -5.62
C TRP A 13 0.23 12.25 -6.48
N ILE A 14 -0.56 11.86 -7.48
CA ILE A 14 -1.29 12.78 -8.36
C ILE A 14 -2.78 12.77 -8.02
N THR A 15 -3.37 11.59 -7.83
CA THR A 15 -4.82 11.44 -7.70
C THR A 15 -5.34 11.62 -6.27
N GLY A 16 -4.46 11.57 -5.27
CA GLY A 16 -4.81 11.62 -3.85
C GLY A 16 -5.57 10.39 -3.34
N ARG A 17 -5.71 9.33 -4.16
CA ARG A 17 -6.49 8.14 -3.79
C ARG A 17 -5.92 6.87 -4.41
N VAL A 18 -6.16 5.73 -3.77
CA VAL A 18 -5.88 4.42 -4.38
C VAL A 18 -7.00 4.05 -5.35
N ARG A 19 -6.67 3.43 -6.49
CA ARG A 19 -7.67 2.93 -7.45
C ARG A 19 -8.64 1.95 -6.76
N PRO A 20 -9.97 2.12 -6.89
CA PRO A 20 -10.95 1.23 -6.26
C PRO A 20 -10.76 -0.27 -6.57
N ALA A 21 -10.29 -0.60 -7.78
CA ALA A 21 -10.00 -1.97 -8.20
C ALA A 21 -8.94 -2.69 -7.33
N LEU A 22 -8.04 -1.92 -6.69
CA LEU A 22 -6.99 -2.44 -5.82
C LEU A 22 -7.48 -2.65 -4.38
N LEU A 23 -8.48 -1.89 -3.93
CA LEU A 23 -8.98 -1.92 -2.56
C LEU A 23 -9.85 -3.13 -2.25
N LYS A 24 -10.55 -3.69 -3.25
CA LYS A 24 -11.61 -4.70 -3.07
C LYS A 24 -12.77 -4.17 -2.20
N ASN A 25 -13.89 -4.88 -2.21
CA ASN A 25 -15.10 -4.48 -1.46
C ASN A 25 -15.15 -5.06 -0.04
N PHE A 26 -13.99 -5.45 0.52
CA PHE A 26 -13.86 -6.02 1.85
C PHE A 26 -12.48 -5.70 2.43
N LYS A 27 -12.32 -5.63 3.75
CA LYS A 27 -11.01 -5.51 4.40
C LYS A 27 -10.45 -6.89 4.74
N ARG A 28 -9.14 -7.08 4.60
CA ARG A 28 -8.47 -8.33 5.03
C ARG A 28 -8.56 -8.46 6.55
N GLU A 29 -8.65 -9.69 7.06
CA GLU A 29 -8.80 -9.97 8.50
C GLU A 29 -7.72 -9.26 9.35
N ILE A 30 -6.46 -9.31 8.91
CA ILE A 30 -5.32 -8.68 9.58
C ILE A 30 -5.29 -7.14 9.50
N TYR A 31 -6.20 -6.51 8.74
CA TYR A 31 -6.20 -5.06 8.53
C TYR A 31 -6.29 -4.30 9.84
N ASN A 32 -7.28 -4.65 10.67
CA ASN A 32 -7.52 -3.96 11.94
C ASN A 32 -6.35 -4.14 12.90
N GLU A 33 -5.66 -5.28 12.85
CA GLU A 33 -4.51 -5.53 13.71
C GLU A 33 -3.32 -4.67 13.29
N ILE A 34 -3.03 -4.60 11.99
CA ILE A 34 -1.93 -3.76 11.46
C ILE A 34 -2.22 -2.28 11.70
N ASN A 35 -3.48 -1.84 11.52
CA ASN A 35 -3.84 -0.43 11.64
C ASN A 35 -3.51 0.17 13.02
N LYS A 36 -3.52 -0.65 14.08
CA LYS A 36 -3.16 -0.23 15.45
C LYS A 36 -1.71 0.28 15.56
N TYR A 37 -0.85 -0.15 14.64
CA TYR A 37 0.59 0.11 14.68
C TYR A 37 1.06 1.15 13.66
N MET A 38 0.15 1.72 12.85
CA MET A 38 0.52 2.58 11.72
C MET A 38 1.16 3.91 12.13
N GLU A 39 0.93 4.35 13.37
CA GLU A 39 1.55 5.58 13.92
C GLU A 39 2.87 5.28 14.66
N ASN A 40 3.20 4.00 14.88
CA ASN A 40 4.44 3.62 15.53
C ASN A 40 5.62 3.66 14.55
N ARG A 41 6.78 4.12 15.02
CA ARG A 41 8.04 4.05 14.27
C ARG A 41 8.59 2.61 14.30
N LEU A 42 8.01 1.72 13.49
CA LEU A 42 8.40 0.31 13.39
C LEU A 42 8.34 -0.22 11.95
N MET A 43 8.83 -1.44 11.76
CA MET A 43 8.69 -2.18 10.51
C MET A 43 7.70 -3.34 10.70
N ILE A 44 6.78 -3.51 9.76
CA ILE A 44 5.80 -4.62 9.75
C ILE A 44 6.15 -5.58 8.61
N LEU A 45 6.44 -6.84 8.96
CA LEU A 45 6.69 -7.89 7.99
C LEU A 45 5.40 -8.67 7.67
N LEU A 46 4.92 -8.55 6.43
CA LEU A 46 3.84 -9.37 5.91
C LEU A 46 4.39 -10.59 5.17
N TYR A 47 4.30 -11.78 5.76
CA TYR A 47 4.82 -13.02 5.18
C TYR A 47 3.70 -14.04 4.87
N GLY A 48 4.03 -15.07 4.10
CA GLY A 48 3.10 -16.14 3.70
C GLY A 48 3.13 -16.44 2.20
N LEU A 49 2.31 -17.41 1.76
CA LEU A 49 2.30 -17.90 0.38
C LEU A 49 1.95 -16.82 -0.67
N ARG A 50 2.40 -17.03 -1.91
CA ARG A 50 2.04 -16.18 -3.06
C ARG A 50 0.50 -16.17 -3.21
N ARG A 51 -0.07 -15.00 -3.56
CA ARG A 51 -1.53 -14.79 -3.77
C ARG A 51 -2.44 -14.85 -2.53
N MET A 52 -1.90 -14.81 -1.31
CA MET A 52 -2.71 -14.69 -0.07
C MET A 52 -3.26 -13.27 0.20
N GLY A 53 -3.14 -12.33 -0.76
CA GLY A 53 -3.70 -10.99 -0.61
C GLY A 53 -2.82 -9.97 0.14
N LYS A 54 -1.52 -10.27 0.31
CA LYS A 54 -0.54 -9.34 0.91
C LYS A 54 -0.49 -7.97 0.20
N THR A 55 -0.45 -7.97 -1.13
CA THR A 55 -0.49 -6.71 -1.89
C THR A 55 -1.83 -5.98 -1.72
N THR A 56 -2.94 -6.71 -1.56
CA THR A 56 -4.25 -6.08 -1.28
C THR A 56 -4.25 -5.36 0.07
N ILE A 57 -3.72 -5.98 1.13
CA ILE A 57 -3.65 -5.31 2.43
C ILE A 57 -2.73 -4.07 2.36
N MET A 58 -1.61 -4.11 1.62
CA MET A 58 -0.77 -2.94 1.42
C MET A 58 -1.53 -1.77 0.80
N TYR A 59 -2.29 -1.99 -0.28
CA TYR A 59 -3.12 -0.94 -0.88
C TYR A 59 -4.22 -0.43 0.05
N GLN A 60 -4.84 -1.30 0.84
CA GLN A 60 -5.84 -0.90 1.83
C GLN A 60 -5.24 -0.02 2.94
N LEU A 61 -3.99 -0.26 3.34
CA LEU A 61 -3.27 0.55 4.32
C LEU A 61 -2.78 1.88 3.74
N ILE A 62 -2.36 1.89 2.48
CA ILE A 62 -2.01 3.13 1.76
C ILE A 62 -3.23 4.07 1.71
N ASP A 63 -4.41 3.53 1.38
CA ASP A 63 -5.67 4.27 1.37
C ASP A 63 -6.03 4.87 2.73
N GLU A 64 -5.79 4.13 3.82
CA GLU A 64 -5.95 4.63 5.19
C GLU A 64 -4.95 5.76 5.51
N LEU A 65 -3.67 5.60 5.12
CA LEU A 65 -2.61 6.58 5.35
C LEU A 65 -2.84 7.89 4.60
N LEU A 66 -3.44 7.83 3.40
CA LEU A 66 -3.78 9.03 2.62
C LEU A 66 -4.74 9.98 3.36
N ASN A 67 -5.50 9.48 4.33
CA ASN A 67 -6.35 10.32 5.18
C ASN A 67 -5.58 11.01 6.33
N LYS A 68 -4.32 10.64 6.57
CA LYS A 68 -3.53 11.04 7.75
C LYS A 68 -2.22 11.74 7.41
N THR A 69 -1.69 11.56 6.20
CA THR A 69 -0.41 12.16 5.78
C THR A 69 -0.46 12.62 4.33
N ASP A 70 0.52 13.45 3.94
CA ASP A 70 0.71 13.83 2.54
C ASP A 70 1.00 12.58 1.70
N SER A 71 0.32 12.46 0.56
CA SER A 71 0.50 11.38 -0.41
C SER A 71 1.97 11.11 -0.77
N LYS A 72 2.82 12.15 -0.82
CA LYS A 72 4.25 12.06 -1.16
C LYS A 72 5.09 11.40 -0.07
N ASN A 73 4.57 11.28 1.16
CA ASN A 73 5.21 10.53 2.25
C ASN A 73 4.96 9.02 2.15
N ILE A 74 4.11 8.57 1.21
CA ILE A 74 3.74 7.17 1.05
C ILE A 74 4.36 6.65 -0.24
N LEU A 75 5.32 5.73 -0.11
CA LEU A 75 6.01 5.09 -1.22
C LEU A 75 5.73 3.58 -1.22
N TYR A 76 5.26 3.09 -2.35
CA TYR A 76 5.16 1.69 -2.69
C TYR A 76 6.06 1.40 -3.88
N PHE A 77 6.70 0.25 -3.87
CA PHE A 77 7.46 -0.22 -5.01
C PHE A 77 7.47 -1.74 -5.03
N SER A 78 7.57 -2.32 -6.22
CA SER A 78 7.58 -3.77 -6.42
C SER A 78 8.93 -4.19 -6.94
N PHE A 79 9.58 -5.14 -6.26
CA PHE A 79 10.80 -5.79 -6.76
C PHE A 79 10.52 -6.85 -7.86
N ASP A 80 9.25 -7.27 -8.00
CA ASP A 80 8.84 -8.28 -8.98
C ASP A 80 8.62 -7.69 -10.38
N ASP A 81 8.58 -6.36 -10.55
CA ASP A 81 8.38 -5.73 -11.86
C ASP A 81 9.73 -5.41 -12.48
N THR A 82 10.19 -6.29 -13.36
CA THR A 82 11.36 -6.09 -14.22
C THR A 82 10.88 -5.56 -15.57
N ASN A 83 10.64 -4.25 -15.66
CA ASN A 83 10.79 -3.58 -16.95
C ASN A 83 12.26 -3.67 -17.41
#